data_AF-A0A7S2GI53-F1
#
_entry.id   AF-A0A7S2GI53-F1
#
_cell.length_a   1.000
_cell.length_b   1.000
_cell.length_c   1.000
_cell.angle_alpha   90.00
_cell.angle_beta   90.00
_cell.angle_gamma   90.00
#
_symmetry.space_group_name_H-M   'P 1'
#
loop_
_entity.id
_entity.type
_entity.pdbx_description
1 polymer ?
#
loop_
_entity_poly.entity_id
_entity_poly.type
_entity_poly.pdbx_seq_one_letter_code
_entity_poly.pdbx_strand_id
1 'polypeptide(L)'
;GMAQVMSCSLLPMIYGRLPLPEQILLRGIVDRHLQDANVRFRVTIVESLRQLSEYADTHSSEWLVRVCMRACNDKDELVRVAASQTSVCVAAALANVVELHSDRSAQ
;
A
#
# COMPACT_ATOMS: atom_id res chain seq x y z
N GLY A 1 4.29 -16.78 10.55
CA GLY A 1 4.74 -17.62 9.42
C GLY A 1 3.71 -17.61 8.30
N MET A 2 3.02 -18.72 8.04
CA MET A 2 2.01 -18.80 6.94
C MET A 2 0.66 -18.16 7.27
N ALA A 3 0.17 -18.26 8.51
CA ALA A 3 -1.12 -17.67 8.90
C ALA A 3 -1.17 -16.15 8.69
N GLN A 4 -0.07 -15.45 8.99
CA GLN A 4 0.08 -14.00 8.79
C GLN A 4 0.08 -13.61 7.30
N VAL A 5 0.74 -14.42 6.46
CA VAL A 5 0.78 -14.23 5.00
C VAL A 5 -0.63 -14.31 4.42
N MET A 6 -1.41 -15.32 4.81
CA MET A 6 -2.80 -15.47 4.34
C MET A 6 -3.72 -14.31 4.73
N SER A 7 -3.63 -13.81 5.97
CA SER A 7 -4.42 -12.66 6.40
C SER A 7 -4.10 -11.39 5.62
N CYS A 8 -2.84 -11.22 5.18
CA CYS A 8 -2.44 -10.05 4.40
C CYS A 8 -2.73 -10.18 2.91
N SER A 9 -2.90 -11.38 2.38
CA SER A 9 -3.44 -11.59 1.03
C SER A 9 -4.92 -11.17 0.92
N LEU A 10 -5.65 -11.10 2.03
CA LEU A 10 -7.06 -10.66 2.04
C LEU A 10 -7.21 -9.13 2.12
N LEU A 11 -6.18 -8.41 2.55
CA LEU A 11 -6.19 -6.95 2.75
C LEU A 11 -6.73 -6.21 1.52
N PRO A 12 -6.25 -6.48 0.29
CA PRO A 12 -6.72 -5.78 -0.89
C PRO A 12 -8.19 -6.08 -1.23
N MET A 13 -8.69 -7.27 -0.92
CA MET A 13 -10.08 -7.65 -1.20
C MET A 13 -11.11 -6.94 -0.32
N ILE A 14 -10.70 -6.50 0.88
CA ILE A 14 -11.60 -5.86 1.86
C ILE A 14 -11.38 -4.35 1.95
N TYR A 15 -10.19 -3.84 1.66
CA TYR A 15 -9.82 -2.45 1.92
C TYR A 15 -10.77 -1.43 1.27
N GLY A 16 -11.04 -1.57 -0.04
CA GLY A 16 -11.93 -0.67 -0.77
C GLY A 16 -13.41 -0.77 -0.36
N ARG A 17 -13.80 -1.76 0.45
CA ARG A 17 -15.18 -1.96 0.94
C ARG A 17 -15.39 -1.43 2.34
N LEU A 18 -14.32 -1.04 3.01
CA LEU A 18 -14.35 -0.61 4.40
C LEU A 18 -14.56 0.91 4.49
N PRO A 19 -15.25 1.39 5.54
CA PRO A 19 -15.32 2.82 5.81
C PRO A 19 -13.94 3.38 6.20
N LEU A 20 -13.78 4.70 6.10
CA LEU A 20 -12.49 5.38 6.32
C LEU A 20 -11.83 5.05 7.69
N PRO A 21 -12.54 4.99 8.83
CA PRO A 21 -11.93 4.60 10.11
C PRO A 21 -11.26 3.22 10.07
N GLU A 22 -11.93 2.23 9.50
CA GLU A 22 -11.42 0.87 9.38
C GLU A 22 -10.26 0.79 8.38
N GLN A 23 -10.31 1.56 7.29
CA GLN A 23 -9.16 1.69 6.39
C GLN A 23 -7.93 2.24 7.14
N ILE A 24 -8.10 3.26 7.99
CA ILE A 24 -6.99 3.81 8.80
C ILE A 24 -6.41 2.75 9.74
N LEU A 25 -7.25 1.93 10.36
CA LEU A 25 -6.79 0.81 11.19
C LEU A 25 -5.96 -0.21 10.38
N LEU A 26 -6.42 -0.55 9.18
CA LEU A 26 -5.69 -1.44 8.27
C LEU A 26 -4.35 -0.84 7.83
N ARG A 27 -4.28 0.46 7.56
CA ARG A 27 -3.02 1.17 7.27
C ARG A 27 -2.01 1.01 8.42
N GLY A 28 -2.47 1.16 9.66
CA GLY A 28 -1.63 0.94 10.85
C GLY A 28 -1.18 -0.51 11.03
N ILE A 29 -1.97 -1.50 10.59
CA ILE A 29 -1.57 -2.91 10.57
C ILE A 29 -0.48 -3.14 9.52
N VAL A 30 -0.66 -2.61 8.30
CA VAL A 30 0.32 -2.68 7.21
C VAL A 30 1.65 -2.04 7.64
N ASP A 31 1.61 -0.84 8.23
CA ASP A 31 2.80 -0.12 8.70
C ASP A 31 3.61 -0.93 9.71
N ARG A 32 2.92 -1.64 10.63
CA ARG A 32 3.57 -2.52 11.60
C ARG A 32 4.16 -3.77 10.96
N HIS A 33 3.46 -4.36 9.99
CA HIS A 33 3.95 -5.57 9.31
C HIS A 33 5.15 -5.32 8.40
N LEU A 34 5.35 -4.09 7.93
CA LEU A 34 6.60 -3.67 7.28
C LEU A 34 7.81 -3.61 8.23
N GLN A 35 7.62 -3.80 9.53
CA GLN A 35 8.71 -3.92 10.50
C GLN A 35 8.90 -5.35 10.99
N ASP A 36 8.18 -6.32 10.41
CA ASP A 36 8.27 -7.73 10.82
C ASP A 36 9.66 -8.32 10.53
N ALA A 37 10.16 -9.17 11.42
CA ALA A 37 11.45 -9.82 11.27
C ALA A 37 11.51 -10.73 10.03
N ASN A 38 10.36 -11.27 9.59
CA ASN A 38 10.27 -12.14 8.43
C ASN A 38 10.28 -11.34 7.12
N VAL A 39 11.42 -11.38 6.43
CA VAL A 39 11.63 -10.73 5.12
C VAL A 39 10.55 -11.10 4.09
N ARG A 40 10.21 -12.40 3.98
CA ARG A 40 9.19 -12.84 3.01
C ARG A 40 7.83 -12.23 3.30
N PHE A 41 7.50 -12.07 4.58
CA PHE A 41 6.25 -11.43 4.96
C PHE A 41 6.25 -9.95 4.60
N ARG A 42 7.35 -9.23 4.84
CA ARG A 42 7.50 -7.84 4.39
C ARG A 42 7.36 -7.70 2.87
N VAL A 43 7.96 -8.60 2.09
CA VAL A 43 7.80 -8.64 0.62
C VAL A 43 6.31 -8.79 0.25
N THR A 44 5.58 -9.73 0.85
CA THR A 44 4.14 -9.89 0.60
C THR A 44 3.33 -8.63 0.94
N ILE A 45 3.66 -7.95 2.05
CA ILE A 45 3.00 -6.68 2.41
C ILE A 45 3.27 -5.62 1.34
N VAL A 46 4.52 -5.47 0.91
CA VAL A 46 4.90 -4.53 -0.13
C VAL A 46 4.15 -4.82 -1.43
N GLU A 47 4.12 -6.07 -1.89
CA GLU A 47 3.39 -6.45 -3.11
C GLU A 47 1.87 -6.19 -2.99
N SER A 48 1.31 -6.31 -1.77
CA SER A 48 -0.10 -6.01 -1.52
C SER A 48 -0.42 -4.52 -1.66
N LEU A 49 0.56 -3.62 -1.46
CA LEU A 49 0.38 -2.17 -1.68
C LEU A 49 -0.01 -1.86 -3.13
N ARG A 50 0.48 -2.66 -4.09
CA ARG A 50 0.08 -2.54 -5.51
C ARG A 50 -1.43 -2.65 -5.67
N GLN A 51 -2.03 -3.68 -5.09
CA GLN A 51 -3.47 -3.91 -5.18
C GLN A 51 -4.25 -2.90 -4.35
N LEU A 52 -3.72 -2.50 -3.18
CA LEU A 52 -4.35 -1.43 -2.37
C LEU A 52 -4.39 -0.09 -3.12
N SER A 53 -3.41 0.18 -3.98
CA SER A 53 -3.39 1.41 -4.78
C SER A 53 -4.51 1.52 -5.80
N GLU A 54 -5.13 0.40 -6.21
CA GLU A 54 -6.31 0.40 -7.07
C GLU A 54 -7.53 1.06 -6.39
N TYR A 55 -7.52 1.13 -5.06
CA TYR A 55 -8.54 1.78 -4.24
C TYR A 55 -8.09 3.14 -3.69
N ALA A 56 -7.01 3.71 -4.24
CA ALA A 56 -6.46 4.96 -3.76
C ALA A 56 -7.44 6.13 -3.98
N ASP A 57 -7.51 6.97 -2.97
CA ASP A 57 -8.26 8.22 -2.92
C ASP A 57 -7.38 9.31 -2.33
N THR A 58 -7.92 10.53 -2.21
CA THR A 58 -7.20 11.66 -1.62
C THR A 58 -6.71 11.37 -0.19
N HIS A 59 -7.43 10.54 0.59
CA HIS A 59 -7.10 10.24 1.97
C HIS A 59 -6.03 9.16 2.14
N SER A 60 -5.79 8.32 1.14
CA SER A 60 -4.85 7.20 1.17
C SER A 60 -3.59 7.44 0.34
N SER A 61 -3.64 8.36 -0.62
CA SER A 61 -2.54 8.68 -1.53
C SER A 61 -1.23 9.01 -0.81
N GLU A 62 -1.28 9.94 0.14
CA GLU A 62 -0.10 10.35 0.90
C GLU A 62 0.48 9.20 1.74
N TRP A 63 -0.39 8.37 2.32
CA TRP A 63 0.03 7.19 3.06
C TRP A 63 0.72 6.17 2.15
N LEU A 64 0.16 5.88 0.96
CA LEU A 64 0.75 4.98 -0.03
C LEU A 64 2.15 5.42 -0.46
N VAL A 65 2.35 6.71 -0.70
CA VAL A 65 3.69 7.25 -1.04
C VAL A 65 4.66 7.04 0.13
N ARG A 66 4.27 7.42 1.35
CA ARG A 66 5.15 7.29 2.53
C ARG A 66 5.53 5.84 2.80
N VAL A 67 4.59 4.91 2.68
CA VAL A 67 4.84 3.50 2.95
C VAL A 67 5.74 2.85 1.89
N CYS A 68 5.57 3.22 0.61
CA CYS A 68 6.47 2.83 -0.47
C CYS A 68 7.89 3.38 -0.25
N MET A 69 8.03 4.66 0.09
CA MET A 69 9.34 5.27 0.40
C MET A 69 10.04 4.55 1.56
N ARG A 70 9.30 4.18 2.61
CA ARG A 70 9.84 3.41 3.73
C ARG A 70 10.33 2.03 3.28
N ALA A 71 9.54 1.33 2.46
CA ALA A 71 9.89 0.00 1.95
C ALA A 71 11.10 0.04 0.99
N CYS A 72 11.26 1.10 0.20
CA CYS A 72 12.47 1.31 -0.62
C CYS A 72 13.74 1.50 0.21
N ASN A 73 13.62 1.87 1.49
CA ASN A 73 14.72 1.99 2.45
C ASN A 73 14.82 0.79 3.41
N ASP A 74 14.18 -0.35 3.08
CA ASP A 74 14.27 -1.56 3.90
C ASP A 74 15.73 -2.08 3.97
N LYS A 75 16.05 -2.74 5.08
CA LYS A 75 17.38 -3.33 5.32
C LYS A 75 17.68 -4.47 4.35
N ASP A 76 16.64 -5.20 3.93
CA ASP A 76 16.75 -6.35 3.04
C ASP A 76 16.56 -5.96 1.57
N GLU A 77 17.43 -6.47 0.71
CA GLU A 77 17.43 -6.16 -0.72
C GLU A 77 16.17 -6.63 -1.44
N LEU A 78 15.63 -7.81 -1.07
CA LEU A 78 14.42 -8.35 -1.72
C LEU A 78 13.22 -7.44 -1.49
N VAL A 79 13.11 -6.87 -0.29
CA VAL A 79 12.05 -5.91 0.04
C VAL A 79 12.23 -4.62 -0.76
N ARG A 80 13.46 -4.10 -0.88
CA ARG A 80 13.73 -2.90 -1.68
C ARG A 80 13.40 -3.07 -3.16
N VAL A 81 13.71 -4.24 -3.74
CA VAL A 81 13.38 -4.55 -5.14
C VAL A 81 11.86 -4.61 -5.34
N ALA A 82 11.14 -5.35 -4.48
CA ALA A 82 9.69 -5.41 -4.52
C ALA A 82 9.04 -4.02 -4.34
N ALA A 83 9.62 -3.19 -3.46
CA ALA A 83 9.14 -1.83 -3.20
C ALA A 83 9.34 -0.91 -4.41
N SER A 84 10.48 -1.02 -5.10
CA SER A 84 10.77 -0.24 -6.31
C SER A 84 9.78 -0.57 -7.43
N GLN A 85 9.52 -1.86 -7.66
CA GLN A 85 8.52 -2.30 -8.65
C GLN A 85 7.11 -1.85 -8.28
N THR A 86 6.73 -2.01 -7.01
CA THR A 86 5.41 -1.60 -6.52
C THR A 86 5.22 -0.08 -6.60
N SER A 87 6.26 0.71 -6.32
CA SER A 87 6.21 2.18 -6.37
C SER A 87 5.84 2.69 -7.76
N VAL A 88 6.27 2.03 -8.83
CA VAL A 88 5.87 2.37 -10.21
C VAL A 88 4.36 2.17 -10.40
N CYS A 89 3.82 1.05 -9.92
CA CYS A 89 2.38 0.78 -10.01
C CYS A 89 1.57 1.78 -9.16
N VAL A 90 2.03 2.08 -7.96
CA VAL A 90 1.39 3.07 -7.07
C VAL A 90 1.39 4.45 -7.73
N ALA A 91 2.51 4.89 -8.31
CA ALA A 91 2.60 6.17 -9.00
C ALA A 91 1.58 6.27 -10.15
N ALA A 92 1.43 5.20 -10.95
CA ALA A 92 0.43 5.15 -12.01
C ALA A 92 -1.01 5.25 -11.48
N ALA A 93 -1.32 4.57 -10.37
CA ALA A 93 -2.64 4.65 -9.75
C ALA A 93 -2.94 6.05 -9.18
N LEU A 94 -1.94 6.70 -8.58
CA LEU A 94 -2.09 8.04 -8.00
C LEU A 94 -2.27 9.14 -9.05
N ALA A 95 -1.68 8.99 -10.24
CA ALA A 95 -1.92 9.92 -11.35
C ALA A 95 -3.42 10.05 -11.66
N ASN A 96 -4.14 8.93 -11.67
CA ASN A 96 -5.59 8.92 -11.89
C ASN A 96 -6.36 9.66 -10.79
N VAL A 97 -5.88 9.61 -9.53
CA VAL A 97 -6.49 10.33 -8.40
C VAL A 97 -6.33 11.85 -8.56
N VAL A 98 -5.18 12.29 -9.05
CA VAL A 98 -4.88 13.73 -9.28
C VAL A 98 -5.70 14.29 -10.44
N GLU A 99 -5.83 13.53 -11.54
CA GLU A 99 -6.67 13.93 -12.68
C GLU A 99 -8.14 14.10 -12.27
N LEU A 100 -8.71 13.12 -11.55
CA LEU A 100 -10.08 13.17 -11.02
C LEU A 100 -10.34 14.39 -10.12
N HIS A 101 -9.33 14.85 -9.37
CA HIS A 101 -9.47 16.01 -8.49
C HIS A 101 -9.37 17.34 -9.26
N SER A 102 -8.54 17.38 -10.29
CA SER A 102 -8.36 18.54 -11.16
C SER A 102 -9.63 18.83 -11.96
N ASP A 103 -10.27 17.80 -12.51
CA ASP A 103 -11.53 17.93 -13.25
C ASP A 103 -12.70 18.42 -12.38
N ARG A 104 -12.76 17.97 -11.12
CA ARG A 104 -13.79 18.41 -10.16
C ARG A 104 -13.59 19.85 -9.68
N SER A 105 -12.36 20.36 -9.73
CA SER A 105 -12.05 21.74 -9.33
C SER A 105 -12.29 22.75 -10.46
N ALA A 106 -12.53 22.27 -11.68
CA ALA A 106 -12.79 23.07 -12.87
C ALA A 106 -14.29 23.20 -13.22
N GLN A 107 -15.18 22.58 -12.44
CA GLN A 107 -16.65 22.71 -12.52
C GLN A 107 -17.18 23.58 -11.38
#